data_AF-A0A2E9JA50-F1
#
_entry.id   AF-A0A2E9JA50-F1
#
_cell.length_a   1.000
_cell.length_b   1.000
_cell.length_c   1.000
_cell.angle_alpha   90.00
_cell.angle_beta   90.00
_cell.angle_gamma   90.00
#
_symmetry.space_group_name_H-M   'P 1'
#
loop_
_entity.id
_entity.type
_entity.pdbx_description
1 polymer ?
#
loop_
_entity_poly.entity_id
_entity_poly.type
_entity_poly.pdbx_seq_one_letter_code
_entity_poly.pdbx_strand_id
1 'polypeptide(L)'
;MKLVTIFRTLPKLIWAPVKIRKSVNEPPNGKEHFNPPKLSDSLSTTTVKATDVPVVHTPPGGYREFPPPILLECDEPIVSGAPDLRGVWQVYKGPLKGHIERVEQAGNRVVITAGGVIHDMHADGTLEGGVNDVHADKRVRISVAARFEKGRLNLYPGGRRIALVTRYLDGEEMIWRYGPYKNRLKRLKFTELENS
;
A
#
# COMPACT_ATOMS: atom_id res chain seq x y z
N MET A 1 21.20 1.53 -23.40
CA MET A 1 19.90 1.41 -22.70
C MET A 1 19.38 2.81 -22.37
N LYS A 2 18.20 3.19 -22.86
CA LYS A 2 17.71 4.58 -22.87
C LYS A 2 17.41 5.08 -21.44
N LEU A 3 18.21 6.03 -20.97
CA LEU A 3 18.18 6.72 -19.68
C LEU A 3 16.97 7.69 -19.49
N VAL A 4 15.87 7.53 -20.23
CA VAL A 4 14.91 8.64 -20.49
C VAL A 4 13.65 8.61 -19.59
N THR A 5 13.54 7.72 -18.60
CA THR A 5 12.28 7.59 -17.83
C THR A 5 12.40 7.92 -16.34
N ILE A 6 13.19 8.92 -15.94
CA ILE A 6 13.33 9.28 -14.51
C ILE A 6 12.61 10.59 -14.13
N PHE A 7 12.29 11.48 -15.08
CA PHE A 7 11.83 12.84 -14.73
C PHE A 7 10.32 13.13 -14.77
N ARG A 8 9.46 12.17 -15.14
CA ARG A 8 8.02 12.46 -15.39
C ARG A 8 7.08 12.39 -14.18
N THR A 9 7.59 12.14 -12.97
CA THR A 9 6.74 11.92 -11.79
C THR A 9 6.45 13.19 -10.97
N LEU A 10 7.32 14.21 -10.99
CA LEU A 10 7.14 15.41 -10.16
C LEU A 10 5.88 16.25 -10.47
N PRO A 11 5.52 16.55 -11.74
CA PRO A 11 4.35 17.38 -12.04
C PRO A 11 3.03 16.74 -11.61
N LYS A 12 2.98 15.41 -11.55
CA LYS A 12 1.77 14.64 -11.21
C LYS A 12 1.46 14.65 -9.71
N LEU A 13 2.46 14.88 -8.87
CA LEU A 13 2.28 15.02 -7.43
C LEU A 13 1.41 16.23 -7.10
N ILE A 14 1.63 17.37 -7.78
CA ILE A 14 0.94 18.65 -7.52
C ILE A 14 -0.60 18.52 -7.58
N TRP A 15 -1.10 17.70 -8.51
CA TRP A 15 -2.54 17.52 -8.74
C TRP A 15 -3.20 16.40 -7.94
N ALA A 16 -2.43 15.63 -7.16
CA ALA A 16 -2.95 14.50 -6.40
C ALA A 16 -4.06 14.90 -5.40
N PRO A 17 -3.93 15.99 -4.61
CA PRO A 17 -5.00 16.43 -3.70
C PRO A 17 -6.33 16.74 -4.41
N VAL A 18 -6.26 17.40 -5.57
CA VAL A 18 -7.47 17.79 -6.32
C VAL A 18 -8.21 16.57 -6.85
N LYS A 19 -7.48 15.58 -7.38
CA LYS A 19 -8.08 14.35 -7.89
C LYS A 19 -8.77 13.56 -6.78
N ILE A 20 -8.12 13.44 -5.62
CA ILE A 20 -8.66 12.68 -4.49
C ILE A 20 -9.92 13.32 -3.91
N ARG A 21 -9.96 14.65 -3.83
CA ARG A 21 -11.17 15.37 -3.39
C ARG A 21 -12.36 15.20 -4.33
N LYS A 22 -12.10 14.94 -5.62
CA LYS A 22 -13.14 14.72 -6.64
C LYS A 22 -13.55 13.25 -6.78
N SER A 23 -12.75 12.32 -6.28
CA SER A 23 -13.09 10.89 -6.30
C SER A 23 -13.99 10.54 -5.12
N VAL A 24 -15.05 9.79 -5.39
CA VAL A 24 -15.78 9.05 -4.37
C VAL A 24 -14.88 7.88 -3.95
N ASN A 25 -14.36 7.91 -2.72
CA ASN A 25 -13.60 6.81 -2.15
C ASN A 25 -14.47 6.18 -1.07
N GLU A 26 -15.09 5.06 -1.42
CA GLU A 26 -15.82 4.22 -0.47
C GLU A 26 -14.88 3.16 0.11
N PRO A 27 -15.02 2.81 1.41
CA PRO A 27 -14.36 1.66 1.96
C PRO A 27 -14.71 0.38 1.19
N PRO A 28 -13.86 -0.67 1.24
CA PRO A 28 -14.22 -1.97 0.68
C PRO A 28 -15.45 -2.56 1.39
N ASN A 29 -16.29 -3.27 0.64
CA ASN A 29 -17.41 -4.03 1.17
C ASN A 29 -16.94 -5.40 1.65
N GLY A 30 -17.40 -5.85 2.82
CA GLY A 30 -17.05 -7.16 3.37
C GLY A 30 -16.07 -7.09 4.55
N LYS A 31 -16.32 -7.92 5.56
CA LYS A 31 -15.57 -7.93 6.83
C LYS A 31 -14.12 -8.39 6.68
N GLU A 32 -13.84 -9.22 5.67
CA GLU A 32 -12.52 -9.77 5.34
C GLU A 32 -11.48 -8.69 5.07
N HIS A 33 -11.89 -7.51 4.61
CA HIS A 33 -10.97 -6.41 4.36
C HIS A 33 -10.48 -5.72 5.64
N PHE A 34 -11.30 -5.75 6.69
CA PHE A 34 -11.05 -5.02 7.94
C PHE A 34 -10.43 -5.88 9.03
N ASN A 35 -10.39 -7.20 8.83
CA ASN A 35 -9.86 -8.18 9.77
C ASN A 35 -8.60 -8.82 9.20
N PRO A 36 -7.40 -8.26 9.45
CA PRO A 36 -6.15 -8.89 9.04
C PRO A 36 -6.04 -10.31 9.60
N PRO A 37 -5.44 -11.25 8.84
CA PRO A 37 -5.24 -12.61 9.32
C PRO A 37 -4.38 -12.63 10.58
N LYS A 38 -4.61 -13.62 11.44
CA LYS A 38 -3.73 -13.88 12.58
C LYS A 38 -2.42 -14.44 12.03
N LEU A 39 -1.31 -13.81 12.40
CA LEU A 39 0.02 -14.31 12.04
C LEU A 39 0.48 -15.36 13.06
N SER A 40 1.27 -16.31 12.59
CA SER A 40 1.98 -17.27 13.42
C SER A 40 3.02 -16.58 14.30
N ASP A 41 3.31 -17.18 15.45
CA ASP A 41 4.28 -16.63 16.40
C ASP A 41 5.72 -16.67 15.89
N SER A 42 6.01 -17.54 14.91
CA SER A 42 7.35 -17.75 14.36
C SER A 42 7.31 -18.27 12.92
N LEU A 43 8.43 -18.14 12.21
CA LEU A 43 8.59 -18.71 10.85
C LEU A 43 8.48 -20.25 10.83
N SER A 44 8.84 -20.92 11.92
CA SER A 44 8.76 -22.39 12.02
C SER A 44 7.32 -22.91 12.17
N THR A 45 6.39 -22.04 12.57
CA THR A 45 4.98 -22.36 12.75
C THR A 45 4.09 -21.72 11.67
N THR A 46 4.70 -21.15 10.63
CA THR A 46 4.02 -20.61 9.45
C THR A 46 3.52 -21.75 8.57
N THR A 47 2.25 -21.67 8.18
CA THR A 47 1.60 -22.61 7.25
C THR A 47 1.71 -22.12 5.81
N VAL A 48 1.49 -20.81 5.60
CA VAL A 48 1.47 -20.18 4.27
C VAL A 48 2.37 -18.95 4.29
N LYS A 49 3.48 -19.03 3.54
CA LYS A 49 4.39 -17.90 3.40
C LYS A 49 3.88 -16.89 2.39
N ALA A 50 4.29 -15.64 2.57
CA ALA A 50 4.01 -14.58 1.62
C ALA A 50 4.58 -14.90 0.22
N THR A 51 5.67 -15.68 0.14
CA THR A 51 6.28 -16.12 -1.12
C THR A 51 5.51 -17.22 -1.84
N ASP A 52 4.62 -17.92 -1.14
CA ASP A 52 3.81 -19.01 -1.72
C ASP A 52 2.60 -18.45 -2.50
N VAL A 53 2.21 -17.21 -2.20
CA VAL A 53 1.16 -16.48 -2.91
C VAL A 53 1.77 -15.75 -4.11
N PRO A 54 1.22 -15.87 -5.34
CA PRO A 54 1.74 -15.13 -6.49
C PRO A 54 1.66 -13.60 -6.30
N VAL A 55 2.63 -12.86 -6.87
CA VAL A 55 2.58 -11.40 -6.96
C VAL A 55 1.44 -10.99 -7.88
N VAL A 56 0.62 -10.02 -7.44
CA VAL A 56 -0.48 -9.49 -8.24
C VAL A 56 -0.15 -8.14 -8.84
N HIS A 57 -0.80 -7.83 -9.97
CA HIS A 57 -0.67 -6.54 -10.64
C HIS A 57 -2.04 -5.89 -10.81
N THR A 58 -2.04 -4.56 -10.92
CA THR A 58 -3.23 -3.80 -11.26
C THR A 58 -3.82 -4.29 -12.59
N PRO A 59 -5.13 -4.61 -12.64
CA PRO A 59 -5.76 -5.02 -13.89
C PRO A 59 -5.76 -3.88 -14.92
N PRO A 60 -5.82 -4.17 -16.24
CA PRO A 60 -5.86 -3.12 -17.27
C PRO A 60 -6.98 -2.09 -17.01
N GLY A 61 -6.61 -0.82 -16.94
CA GLY A 61 -7.55 0.28 -16.62
C GLY A 61 -7.86 0.47 -15.14
N GLY A 62 -7.30 -0.36 -14.26
CA GLY A 62 -7.49 -0.36 -12.82
C GLY A 62 -8.75 -1.09 -12.36
N TYR A 63 -8.78 -1.47 -11.09
CA TYR A 63 -9.98 -2.07 -10.50
C TYR A 63 -11.09 -1.01 -10.32
N ARG A 64 -12.35 -1.47 -10.29
CA ARG A 64 -13.53 -0.63 -10.02
C ARG A 64 -13.98 -0.76 -8.56
N GLU A 65 -14.02 -1.99 -8.07
CA GLU A 65 -14.30 -2.34 -6.68
C GLU A 65 -13.05 -2.95 -6.06
N PHE A 66 -12.92 -2.84 -4.73
CA PHE A 66 -11.78 -3.44 -4.05
C PHE A 66 -11.75 -4.96 -4.33
N PRO A 67 -10.64 -5.49 -4.85
CA PRO A 67 -10.48 -6.94 -4.98
C PRO A 67 -10.44 -7.60 -3.60
N PRO A 68 -10.75 -8.90 -3.49
CA PRO A 68 -10.50 -9.68 -2.27
C PRO A 68 -9.09 -9.46 -1.70
N PRO A 69 -8.87 -9.61 -0.38
CA PRO A 69 -7.52 -9.55 0.19
C PRO A 69 -6.63 -10.63 -0.42
N ILE A 70 -5.43 -10.25 -0.84
CA ILE A 70 -4.47 -11.08 -1.56
C ILE A 70 -3.68 -11.96 -0.58
N LEU A 71 -3.34 -11.43 0.59
CA LEU A 71 -2.61 -12.15 1.64
C LEU A 71 -3.54 -12.70 2.72
N LEU A 72 -4.82 -12.93 2.40
CA LEU A 72 -5.83 -13.36 3.38
C LEU A 72 -5.44 -14.66 4.10
N GLU A 73 -4.85 -15.60 3.35
CA GLU A 73 -4.47 -16.92 3.86
C GLU A 73 -3.03 -16.96 4.40
N CYS A 74 -2.28 -15.86 4.32
CA CYS A 74 -0.91 -15.81 4.81
C CYS A 74 -0.86 -15.65 6.33
N ASP A 75 -0.10 -16.51 7.00
CA ASP A 75 0.16 -16.45 8.44
C ASP A 75 1.64 -16.13 8.76
N GLU A 76 2.49 -15.88 7.76
CA GLU A 76 3.89 -15.54 7.99
C GLU A 76 4.08 -14.26 8.83
N PRO A 77 4.79 -14.32 9.96
CA PRO A 77 5.01 -13.15 10.81
C PRO A 77 5.70 -12.02 10.04
N ILE A 78 5.28 -10.78 10.31
CA ILE A 78 5.93 -9.59 9.74
C ILE A 78 7.38 -9.56 10.22
N VAL A 79 8.30 -9.30 9.29
CA VAL A 79 9.74 -9.25 9.59
C VAL A 79 10.07 -8.22 10.68
N SER A 80 11.08 -8.55 11.50
CA SER A 80 11.53 -7.67 12.59
C SER A 80 11.89 -6.27 12.09
N GLY A 81 11.48 -5.25 12.85
CA GLY A 81 11.74 -3.83 12.55
C GLY A 81 10.77 -3.19 11.54
N ALA A 82 9.89 -3.98 10.90
CA ALA A 82 8.79 -3.46 10.10
C ALA A 82 7.60 -3.06 11.00
N PRO A 83 6.91 -1.95 10.70
CA PRO A 83 5.65 -1.62 11.36
C PRO A 83 4.52 -2.54 10.87
N ASP A 84 3.57 -2.85 11.77
CA ASP A 84 2.31 -3.48 11.41
C ASP A 84 1.30 -2.44 10.91
N LEU A 85 1.28 -2.23 9.60
CA LEU A 85 0.40 -1.31 8.89
C LEU A 85 -0.88 -2.02 8.40
N ARG A 86 -1.10 -3.31 8.67
CA ARG A 86 -2.21 -4.08 8.09
C ARG A 86 -3.57 -3.50 8.45
N GLY A 87 -4.48 -3.37 7.50
CA GLY A 87 -5.87 -2.93 7.70
C GLY A 87 -6.35 -1.91 6.67
N VAL A 88 -7.58 -1.45 6.83
CA VAL A 88 -8.16 -0.37 6.01
C VAL A 88 -7.94 0.97 6.71
N TRP A 89 -7.41 1.94 5.97
CA TRP A 89 -7.04 3.26 6.47
C TRP A 89 -7.70 4.36 5.67
N GLN A 90 -8.13 5.42 6.34
CA GLN A 90 -8.67 6.62 5.70
C GLN A 90 -7.92 7.87 6.13
N VAL A 91 -7.49 8.68 5.17
CA VAL A 91 -6.95 10.01 5.45
C VAL A 91 -8.05 10.89 6.00
N TYR A 92 -8.00 11.17 7.31
CA TYR A 92 -8.94 12.08 7.97
C TYR A 92 -8.35 13.52 8.06
N LYS A 93 -7.02 13.65 8.02
CA LYS A 93 -6.31 14.94 8.08
C LYS A 93 -5.13 14.99 7.10
N GLY A 94 -5.06 16.06 6.31
CA GLY A 94 -4.00 16.30 5.33
C GLY A 94 -4.52 16.65 3.94
N PRO A 95 -3.62 16.95 2.99
CA PRO A 95 -4.02 17.36 1.64
C PRO A 95 -4.81 16.29 0.87
N LEU A 96 -4.60 15.02 1.19
CA LEU A 96 -5.23 13.86 0.54
C LEU A 96 -6.44 13.33 1.35
N LYS A 97 -7.11 14.19 2.13
CA LYS A 97 -8.31 13.83 2.91
C LYS A 97 -9.36 13.11 2.05
N GLY A 98 -9.91 12.03 2.58
CA GLY A 98 -10.86 11.15 1.89
C GLY A 98 -10.21 9.96 1.18
N HIS A 99 -8.89 9.96 0.96
CA HIS A 99 -8.20 8.78 0.42
C HIS A 99 -8.36 7.58 1.36
N ILE A 100 -8.64 6.42 0.77
CA ILE A 100 -8.72 5.13 1.46
C ILE A 100 -7.71 4.18 0.84
N GLU A 101 -6.98 3.47 1.70
CA GLU A 101 -6.10 2.38 1.29
C GLU A 101 -6.30 1.15 2.19
N ARG A 102 -6.29 -0.05 1.58
CA ARG A 102 -6.14 -1.31 2.30
C ARG A 102 -4.67 -1.72 2.21
N VAL A 103 -4.07 -2.02 3.37
CA VAL A 103 -2.71 -2.52 3.48
C VAL A 103 -2.75 -3.94 4.01
N GLU A 104 -2.03 -4.84 3.35
CA GLU A 104 -1.87 -6.24 3.73
C GLU A 104 -0.37 -6.52 3.90
N GLN A 105 0.01 -7.34 4.87
CA GLN A 105 1.41 -7.70 5.13
C GLN A 105 1.53 -9.12 5.67
N ALA A 106 2.57 -9.81 5.20
CA ALA A 106 3.06 -11.07 5.72
C ALA A 106 4.55 -11.17 5.35
N GLY A 107 5.41 -11.66 6.26
CA GLY A 107 6.85 -11.63 6.04
C GLY A 107 7.37 -10.21 5.76
N ASN A 108 8.13 -10.04 4.66
CA ASN A 108 8.58 -8.73 4.16
C ASN A 108 7.71 -8.18 3.02
N ARG A 109 6.58 -8.84 2.70
CA ARG A 109 5.69 -8.46 1.62
C ARG A 109 4.64 -7.47 2.10
N VAL A 110 4.29 -6.52 1.24
CA VAL A 110 3.25 -5.52 1.47
C VAL A 110 2.40 -5.41 0.20
N VAL A 111 1.07 -5.47 0.36
CA VAL A 111 0.13 -5.17 -0.73
C VAL A 111 -0.68 -3.94 -0.34
N ILE A 112 -0.67 -2.92 -1.19
CA ILE A 112 -1.44 -1.69 -1.00
C ILE A 112 -2.46 -1.54 -2.12
N THR A 113 -3.73 -1.63 -1.75
CA THR A 113 -4.86 -1.51 -2.68
C THR A 113 -5.55 -0.18 -2.44
N ALA A 114 -5.47 0.74 -3.41
CA ALA A 114 -6.04 2.07 -3.30
C ALA A 114 -6.24 2.75 -4.68
N GLY A 115 -7.26 3.60 -4.81
CA GLY A 115 -7.42 4.46 -6.00
C GLY A 115 -7.56 3.72 -7.35
N GLY A 116 -7.95 2.44 -7.33
CA GLY A 116 -8.04 1.59 -8.51
C GLY A 116 -6.73 0.91 -8.91
N VAL A 117 -5.69 0.93 -8.07
CA VAL A 117 -4.41 0.21 -8.29
C VAL A 117 -4.07 -0.72 -7.13
N ILE A 118 -3.38 -1.81 -7.44
CA ILE A 118 -2.84 -2.78 -6.47
C ILE A 118 -1.32 -2.71 -6.55
N HIS A 119 -0.67 -2.15 -5.54
CA HIS A 119 0.79 -2.10 -5.46
C HIS A 119 1.29 -3.18 -4.52
N ASP A 120 1.68 -4.30 -5.11
CA ASP A 120 2.27 -5.47 -4.46
C ASP A 120 3.80 -5.40 -4.53
N MET A 121 4.48 -5.64 -3.42
CA MET A 121 5.92 -5.49 -3.29
C MET A 121 6.50 -6.31 -2.13
N HIS A 122 7.72 -6.79 -2.32
CA HIS A 122 8.62 -7.21 -1.26
C HIS A 122 9.50 -6.02 -0.87
N ALA A 123 9.65 -5.78 0.44
CA ALA A 123 10.50 -4.73 0.99
C ALA A 123 11.97 -5.16 1.09
N ASP A 124 12.52 -5.72 0.00
CA ASP A 124 13.88 -6.28 -0.09
C ASP A 124 14.93 -5.25 -0.60
N GLY A 125 14.50 -4.04 -0.93
CA GLY A 125 15.36 -2.96 -1.42
C GLY A 125 15.72 -3.03 -2.90
N THR A 126 15.19 -4.00 -3.65
CA THR A 126 15.42 -4.17 -5.08
C THR A 126 14.30 -3.55 -5.91
N LEU A 127 14.58 -3.25 -7.19
CA LEU A 127 13.53 -2.84 -8.12
C LEU A 127 12.67 -4.03 -8.55
N GLU A 128 13.25 -5.23 -8.66
CA GLU A 128 12.58 -6.44 -9.13
C GLU A 128 11.54 -6.96 -8.13
N GLY A 129 11.90 -7.04 -6.84
CA GLY A 129 10.96 -7.40 -5.77
C GLY A 129 10.01 -6.28 -5.39
N GLY A 130 10.31 -5.03 -5.79
CA GLY A 130 9.50 -3.86 -5.50
C GLY A 130 8.21 -3.72 -6.32
N VAL A 131 7.61 -2.53 -6.32
CA VAL A 131 6.40 -2.27 -7.13
C VAL A 131 6.78 -2.18 -8.60
N ASN A 132 6.43 -3.20 -9.38
CA ASN A 132 6.57 -3.23 -10.84
C ASN A 132 5.21 -3.25 -11.51
N ASP A 133 4.56 -2.09 -11.52
CA ASP A 133 3.17 -1.97 -11.95
C ASP A 133 2.91 -0.62 -12.65
N VAL A 134 1.68 -0.14 -12.66
CA VAL A 134 1.26 1.17 -13.16
C VAL A 134 1.16 2.19 -12.04
N HIS A 135 1.43 3.44 -12.38
CA HIS A 135 1.16 4.60 -11.54
C HIS A 135 -0.34 4.68 -11.24
N ALA A 136 -0.73 5.46 -10.22
CA ALA A 136 -2.13 5.74 -9.87
C ALA A 136 -2.97 6.36 -11.02
N ASP A 137 -2.35 6.77 -12.14
CA ASP A 137 -3.08 7.19 -13.36
C ASP A 137 -3.41 6.03 -14.31
N LYS A 138 -2.97 4.81 -13.97
CA LYS A 138 -3.22 3.54 -14.63
C LYS A 138 -2.65 3.45 -16.05
N ARG A 139 -1.75 4.38 -16.41
CA ARG A 139 -1.21 4.54 -17.77
C ARG A 139 0.29 4.42 -17.84
N VAL A 140 1.00 4.89 -16.81
CA VAL A 140 2.47 4.93 -16.81
C VAL A 140 3.01 3.77 -15.99
N ARG A 141 3.84 2.92 -16.59
CA ARG A 141 4.59 1.91 -15.84
C ARG A 141 5.56 2.56 -14.86
N ILE A 142 5.67 1.98 -13.67
CA ILE A 142 6.57 2.38 -12.60
C ILE A 142 7.38 1.17 -12.12
N SER A 143 8.56 1.45 -11.60
CA SER A 143 9.38 0.49 -10.87
C SER A 143 9.88 1.18 -9.59
N VAL A 144 9.65 0.57 -8.43
CA VAL A 144 9.84 1.21 -7.12
C VAL A 144 10.42 0.21 -6.13
N ALA A 145 11.63 0.46 -5.63
CA ALA A 145 12.17 -0.34 -4.54
C ALA A 145 11.48 -0.01 -3.22
N ALA A 146 11.23 -1.01 -2.38
CA ALA A 146 10.65 -0.85 -1.05
C ALA A 146 11.64 -1.33 0.02
N ARG A 147 11.70 -0.66 1.17
CA ARG A 147 12.51 -1.06 2.33
C ARG A 147 11.76 -0.78 3.62
N PHE A 148 11.97 -1.64 4.62
CA PHE A 148 11.65 -1.31 6.01
C PHE A 148 12.87 -0.69 6.69
N GLU A 149 12.72 0.54 7.19
CA GLU A 149 13.81 1.28 7.82
C GLU A 149 13.26 2.10 8.99
N LYS A 150 13.81 1.90 10.19
CA LYS A 150 13.45 2.67 11.39
C LYS A 150 11.93 2.67 11.69
N GLY A 151 11.28 1.50 11.58
CA GLY A 151 9.85 1.36 11.81
C GLY A 151 8.98 2.00 10.73
N ARG A 152 9.51 2.17 9.50
CA ARG A 152 8.80 2.76 8.36
C ARG A 152 8.90 1.90 7.14
N LEU A 153 7.83 1.85 6.35
CA LEU A 153 7.87 1.40 4.97
C LEU A 153 8.26 2.58 4.07
N ASN A 154 9.42 2.50 3.42
CA ASN A 154 9.97 3.53 2.55
C ASN A 154 9.99 3.05 1.09
N LEU A 155 9.49 3.87 0.17
CA LEU A 155 9.42 3.58 -1.25
C LEU A 155 10.31 4.55 -2.05
N TYR A 156 11.11 3.96 -2.94
CA TYR A 156 12.15 4.60 -3.72
C TYR A 156 11.88 4.42 -5.23
N PRO A 157 10.99 5.22 -5.84
CA PRO A 157 10.73 5.10 -7.28
C PRO A 157 11.98 5.28 -8.13
N GLY A 158 12.19 4.38 -9.09
CA GLY A 158 13.40 4.30 -9.91
C GLY A 158 14.68 3.94 -9.14
N GLY A 159 14.57 3.43 -7.89
CA GLY A 159 15.73 3.02 -7.10
C GLY A 159 16.55 4.20 -6.56
N ARG A 160 15.95 5.39 -6.51
CA ARG A 160 16.61 6.62 -6.02
C ARG A 160 17.11 6.50 -4.58
N ARG A 161 17.99 7.41 -4.19
CA ARG A 161 18.60 7.45 -2.84
C ARG A 161 17.67 7.94 -1.73
N ILE A 162 16.66 8.75 -2.04
CA ILE A 162 15.77 9.37 -1.05
C ILE A 162 14.35 8.82 -1.25
N ALA A 163 13.73 8.36 -0.16
CA ALA A 163 12.35 7.88 -0.21
C ALA A 163 11.41 9.03 -0.58
N LEU A 164 10.49 8.79 -1.51
CA LEU A 164 9.45 9.77 -1.85
C LEU A 164 8.12 9.45 -1.17
N VAL A 165 7.89 8.18 -0.88
CA VAL A 165 6.68 7.74 -0.22
C VAL A 165 7.08 6.98 1.04
N THR A 166 6.52 7.36 2.18
CA THR A 166 6.82 6.72 3.45
C THR A 166 5.54 6.46 4.22
N ARG A 167 5.44 5.31 4.89
CA ARG A 167 4.37 4.99 5.83
C ARG A 167 4.94 4.54 7.16
N TYR A 168 4.40 5.04 8.26
CA TYR A 168 4.79 4.64 9.61
C TYR A 168 3.67 4.94 10.61
N LEU A 169 3.67 4.28 11.76
CA LEU A 169 2.68 4.52 12.81
C LEU A 169 3.13 5.65 13.75
N ASP A 170 2.16 6.46 14.18
CA ASP A 170 2.27 7.49 15.22
C ASP A 170 1.08 7.33 16.17
N GLY A 171 1.27 6.52 17.21
CA GLY A 171 0.18 6.00 18.04
C GLY A 171 -0.71 5.04 17.25
N GLU A 172 -2.02 5.25 17.31
CA GLU A 172 -3.02 4.45 16.57
C GLU A 172 -3.17 4.86 15.10
N GLU A 173 -2.50 5.93 14.69
CA GLU A 173 -2.65 6.52 13.37
C GLU A 173 -1.49 6.16 12.46
N MET A 174 -1.78 6.01 11.17
CA MET A 174 -0.73 5.89 10.17
C MET A 174 -0.41 7.27 9.59
N ILE A 175 0.88 7.59 9.54
CA ILE A 175 1.40 8.74 8.80
C ILE A 175 1.82 8.29 7.41
N TRP A 176 1.15 8.82 6.40
CA TRP A 176 1.53 8.62 5.02
C TRP A 176 2.09 9.93 4.44
N ARG A 177 3.35 9.89 4.01
CA ARG A 177 3.95 10.96 3.23
C ARG A 177 3.99 10.56 1.77
N TYR A 178 3.46 11.42 0.91
CA TYR A 178 3.49 11.27 -0.54
C TYR A 178 4.13 12.53 -1.14
N GLY A 179 5.43 12.45 -1.42
CA GLY A 179 6.24 13.61 -1.78
C GLY A 179 6.15 14.70 -0.71
N PRO A 180 5.68 15.92 -1.05
CA PRO A 180 5.58 17.02 -0.09
C PRO A 180 4.41 16.86 0.90
N TYR A 181 3.44 15.99 0.62
CA TYR A 181 2.21 15.92 1.41
C TYR A 181 2.36 14.96 2.58
N LYS A 182 2.08 15.45 3.78
CA LYS A 182 1.93 14.64 5.00
C LYS A 182 0.44 14.46 5.31
N ASN A 183 0.02 13.22 5.50
CA ASN A 183 -1.36 12.84 5.79
C ASN A 183 -1.38 11.99 7.06
N ARG A 184 -2.45 12.13 7.86
CA ARG A 184 -2.75 11.26 9.00
C ARG A 184 -3.98 10.42 8.65
N LEU A 185 -3.85 9.12 8.86
CA LEU A 185 -4.88 8.15 8.57
C LEU A 185 -5.37 7.50 9.85
N LYS A 186 -6.69 7.37 9.96
CA LYS A 186 -7.33 6.58 11.00
C LYS A 186 -7.63 5.21 10.43
N ARG A 187 -7.50 4.17 11.26
CA ARG A 187 -7.90 2.82 10.90
C ARG A 187 -9.42 2.75 10.90
N LEU A 188 -9.99 2.20 9.82
CA LEU A 188 -11.42 1.92 9.74
C LEU A 188 -11.72 0.55 10.33
N LYS A 189 -12.92 0.40 10.88
CA LYS A 189 -13.49 -0.88 11.31
C LYS A 189 -14.66 -1.19 10.39
N PHE A 190 -14.94 -2.48 10.21
CA PHE A 190 -16.17 -2.89 9.56
C PHE A 190 -17.36 -2.43 10.40
N THR A 191 -18.31 -1.75 9.77
CA THR A 191 -19.58 -1.35 10.37
C THR A 191 -20.69 -2.01 9.58
N GLU A 192 -21.46 -2.90 10.20
CA GLU A 192 -22.56 -3.65 9.57
C GLU A 192 -23.77 -2.78 9.20
N LEU A 193 -23.78 -1.50 9.61
CA LEU A 193 -24.92 -0.61 9.53
C LEU A 193 -24.83 0.32 8.31
N GLU A 194 -25.18 -0.18 7.13
CA GLU A 194 -25.70 0.65 6.02
C GLU A 194 -26.42 -0.14 4.91
N ASN A 195 -26.72 -1.43 5.11
CA ASN A 195 -27.46 -2.27 4.15
C ASN A 195 -28.67 -3.01 4.76
N SER A 196 -29.30 -2.44 5.79
CA SER A 196 -30.61 -2.88 6.30
C SER A 196 -31.73 -2.00 5.78
#